data_AF-A0A357CKP1-F1
#
_entry.id   AF-A0A357CKP1-F1
#
_cell.length_a   1.000
_cell.length_b   1.000
_cell.length_c   1.000
_cell.angle_alpha   90.00
_cell.angle_beta   90.00
_cell.angle_gamma   90.00
#
_symmetry.space_group_name_H-M   'P 1'
#
loop_
_entity.id
_entity.type
_entity.pdbx_description
1 polymer ?
#
loop_
_entity_poly.entity_id
_entity_poly.type
_entity_poly.pdbx_seq_one_letter_code
_entity_poly.pdbx_strand_id
1 'polypeptide(L)'
;MPILVDRSGANEVKTWPVHYLRMFDMTNDSNLFRTKRELEDDEGAYPIGGNRFKSVSGEWVPLYVGRMIHQFDHRAASVEVNKENVQNAAFSGEVTPEQKADPTFAPTSQYWVKASGVEFPAGLDWTIAFRDIARATDVRTMIAAAVPRVAFGNTAPLIT
;
A
#
# COMPACT_ATOMS: atom_id res chain seq x y z
N MET A 1 18.83 -24.25 -12.93
CA MET A 1 18.33 -22.92 -12.49
C MET A 1 16.84 -22.85 -12.79
N PRO A 2 15.98 -22.42 -11.86
CA PRO A 2 14.58 -22.18 -12.19
C PRO A 2 14.48 -21.00 -13.16
N ILE A 3 13.81 -21.21 -14.29
CA ILE A 3 13.48 -20.16 -15.27
C ILE A 3 12.09 -19.63 -14.97
N LEU A 4 11.92 -18.30 -14.89
CA LEU A 4 10.62 -17.66 -14.64
C LEU A 4 9.61 -18.00 -15.74
N VAL A 5 10.11 -18.05 -16.98
CA VAL A 5 9.37 -18.40 -18.18
C VAL A 5 10.25 -19.28 -19.06
N ASP A 6 9.75 -20.44 -19.46
CA ASP A 6 10.36 -21.29 -20.48
C ASP A 6 9.83 -20.91 -21.87
N ARG A 7 10.77 -20.59 -22.77
CA ARG A 7 10.50 -20.27 -24.18
C ARG A 7 11.24 -21.22 -25.13
N SER A 8 11.78 -22.34 -24.64
CA SER A 8 12.52 -23.31 -25.44
C SER A 8 11.62 -24.15 -26.36
N GLY A 9 10.34 -24.29 -26.02
CA GLY A 9 9.33 -24.98 -26.81
C GLY A 9 8.48 -24.06 -27.70
N ALA A 10 7.57 -24.66 -28.46
CA ALA A 10 6.62 -23.93 -29.31
C ALA A 10 5.62 -23.08 -28.51
N ASN A 11 5.41 -23.38 -27.23
CA ASN A 11 4.51 -22.68 -26.33
C ASN A 11 5.30 -22.11 -25.14
N GLU A 12 4.96 -20.88 -24.73
CA GLU A 12 5.50 -20.27 -23.51
C GLU A 12 4.96 -21.00 -22.27
N VAL A 13 5.84 -21.47 -21.38
CA VAL A 13 5.45 -22.05 -20.10
C VAL A 13 5.90 -21.13 -18.96
N LYS A 14 4.96 -20.52 -18.25
CA LYS A 14 5.25 -19.68 -17.09
C LYS A 14 5.41 -20.55 -15.85
N THR A 15 6.66 -20.80 -15.44
CA THR A 15 6.97 -21.54 -14.21
C THR A 15 6.53 -20.78 -12.97
N TRP A 16 6.63 -19.44 -13.02
CA TRP A 16 6.17 -18.52 -11.97
C TRP A 16 5.40 -17.37 -12.63
N PRO A 17 4.06 -17.35 -12.58
CA PRO A 17 3.25 -16.32 -13.22
C PRO A 17 3.21 -15.03 -12.37
N VAL A 18 4.38 -14.47 -12.06
CA VAL A 18 4.52 -13.25 -11.27
C VAL A 18 4.47 -12.00 -12.17
N HIS A 19 3.76 -10.98 -11.71
CA HIS A 19 3.56 -9.70 -12.40
C HIS A 19 3.99 -8.54 -11.51
N TYR A 20 4.71 -7.58 -12.09
CA TYR A 20 4.99 -6.32 -11.44
C TYR A 20 3.78 -5.39 -11.57
N LEU A 21 3.26 -4.90 -10.44
CA LEU A 21 2.06 -4.06 -10.40
C LEU A 21 2.34 -2.76 -9.65
N ARG A 22 2.06 -1.64 -10.32
CA ARG A 22 1.87 -0.33 -9.69
C ARG A 22 0.38 -0.05 -9.69
N MET A 23 -0.27 -0.24 -8.54
CA MET A 23 -1.73 -0.25 -8.47
C MET A 23 -2.34 1.15 -8.65
N PHE A 24 -1.80 2.17 -7.98
CA PHE A 24 -2.20 3.57 -8.18
C PHE A 24 -0.98 4.47 -8.39
N ASP A 25 -1.06 5.37 -9.36
CA ASP A 25 -0.10 6.45 -9.53
C ASP A 25 -0.49 7.65 -8.67
N MET A 26 0.40 8.06 -7.75
CA MET A 26 0.08 9.09 -6.77
C MET A 26 -0.28 10.45 -7.39
N THR A 27 0.14 10.72 -8.63
CA THR A 27 -0.15 11.96 -9.34
C THR A 27 -1.35 11.81 -10.25
N ASN A 28 -1.32 10.80 -11.13
CA ASN A 28 -2.32 10.65 -12.20
C ASN A 28 -3.68 10.18 -11.67
N ASP A 29 -3.69 9.39 -10.59
CA ASP A 29 -4.92 8.83 -10.01
C ASP A 29 -5.42 9.59 -8.78
N SER A 30 -4.85 10.78 -8.52
CA SER A 30 -5.13 11.59 -7.33
C SER A 30 -6.62 11.93 -7.13
N ASN A 31 -7.40 11.99 -8.21
CA ASN A 31 -8.85 12.18 -8.17
C ASN A 31 -9.64 11.02 -7.51
N LEU A 32 -9.05 9.82 -7.44
CA LEU A 32 -9.62 8.64 -6.81
C LEU A 32 -9.39 8.62 -5.29
N PHE A 33 -8.53 9.49 -4.78
CA PHE A 33 -8.09 9.47 -3.39
C PHE A 33 -8.98 10.34 -2.52
N ARG A 34 -9.19 9.91 -1.28
CA ARG A 34 -9.86 10.69 -0.25
C ARG A 34 -8.98 10.75 0.98
N THR A 35 -8.81 11.93 1.55
CA THR A 35 -8.30 12.10 2.90
C THR A 35 -9.33 11.62 3.92
N LYS A 36 -8.90 11.38 5.17
CA LYS A 36 -9.83 11.01 6.25
C LYS A 36 -10.97 12.01 6.40
N ARG A 37 -10.68 13.31 6.27
CA ARG A 37 -11.70 14.36 6.37
C ARG A 37 -12.70 14.29 5.23
N GLU A 38 -12.25 14.14 3.99
CA GLU A 38 -13.16 14.02 2.82
C GLU A 38 -14.01 12.74 2.92
N LEU A 39 -13.48 11.65 3.49
CA LEU A 39 -14.28 10.47 3.80
C LEU A 39 -15.41 10.79 4.79
N GLU A 40 -15.10 11.44 5.90
CA GLU A 40 -16.06 11.75 6.96
C GLU A 40 -17.08 12.82 6.52
N ASP A 41 -16.61 13.90 5.89
CA ASP A 41 -17.40 15.10 5.57
C ASP A 41 -18.15 14.99 4.22
N ASP A 42 -17.47 14.50 3.16
CA ASP A 42 -18.01 14.53 1.80
C ASP A 42 -18.67 13.21 1.40
N GLU A 43 -18.02 12.08 1.73
CA GLU A 43 -18.55 10.74 1.41
C GLU A 43 -19.52 10.23 2.48
N GLY A 44 -19.61 10.88 3.64
CA GLY A 44 -20.41 10.43 4.79
C GLY A 44 -19.99 9.05 5.28
N ALA A 45 -18.70 8.74 5.17
CA ALA A 45 -18.14 7.43 5.49
C ALA A 45 -17.88 7.29 6.99
N TYR A 46 -18.13 6.11 7.53
CA TYR A 46 -17.88 5.76 8.92
C TYR A 46 -16.83 4.65 9.03
N PRO A 47 -16.02 4.63 10.11
CA PRO A 47 -14.99 3.62 10.28
C PRO A 47 -15.61 2.24 10.53
N ILE A 48 -15.01 1.20 9.93
CA ILE A 48 -15.43 -0.21 10.10
C ILE A 48 -14.32 -1.10 10.70
N GLY A 49 -13.24 -0.48 11.21
CA GLY A 49 -12.07 -1.18 11.76
C GLY A 49 -10.99 -1.45 10.71
N GLY A 50 -9.78 -1.83 11.17
CA GLY A 50 -8.65 -2.16 10.29
C GLY A 50 -8.19 -1.01 9.39
N ASN A 51 -8.39 0.24 9.85
CA ASN A 51 -8.16 1.46 9.08
C ASN A 51 -8.99 1.54 7.76
N ARG A 52 -10.20 0.99 7.76
CA ARG A 52 -11.16 1.03 6.66
C ARG A 52 -12.39 1.86 7.01
N PHE A 53 -13.08 2.36 5.99
CA PHE A 53 -14.33 3.09 6.10
C PHE A 53 -15.39 2.51 5.18
N LYS A 54 -16.65 2.81 5.47
CA LYS A 54 -17.79 2.45 4.63
C LYS A 54 -18.72 3.64 4.47
N SER A 55 -19.22 3.84 3.27
CA SER A 55 -20.27 4.82 2.96
C SER A 55 -21.34 4.19 2.07
N VAL A 56 -22.32 4.98 1.66
CA VAL A 56 -23.32 4.58 0.66
C VAL A 56 -22.70 4.24 -0.69
N SER A 57 -21.51 4.79 -0.99
CA SER A 57 -20.81 4.60 -2.26
C SER A 57 -19.88 3.38 -2.26
N GLY A 58 -19.75 2.68 -1.12
CA GLY A 58 -18.99 1.44 -0.98
C GLY A 58 -18.02 1.44 0.21
N GLU A 59 -17.12 0.46 0.20
CA GLU A 59 -16.02 0.37 1.18
C GLU A 59 -14.78 1.12 0.67
N TRP A 60 -14.06 1.70 1.61
CA TRP A 60 -12.85 2.47 1.40
C TRP A 60 -11.70 1.82 2.17
N VAL A 61 -10.62 1.56 1.47
CA VAL A 61 -9.43 0.88 2.01
C VAL A 61 -8.23 1.84 1.99
N PRO A 62 -7.30 1.69 2.95
CA PRO A 62 -6.17 2.59 3.04
C PRO A 62 -5.23 2.41 1.84
N LEU A 63 -4.66 3.51 1.36
CA LEU A 63 -3.68 3.55 0.29
C LEU A 63 -2.26 3.53 0.87
N TYR A 64 -1.61 2.37 0.88
CA TYR A 64 -0.27 2.22 1.42
C TYR A 64 0.78 2.77 0.46
N VAL A 65 1.80 3.42 1.00
CA VAL A 65 2.94 3.97 0.27
C VAL A 65 4.24 3.43 0.84
N GLY A 66 5.35 3.51 0.09
CA GLY A 66 6.60 2.81 0.44
C GLY A 66 7.13 3.11 1.85
N ARG A 67 6.83 4.29 2.39
CA ARG A 67 7.25 4.69 3.75
C ARG A 67 6.55 3.95 4.88
N MET A 68 5.38 3.38 4.62
CA MET A 68 4.57 2.67 5.62
C MET A 68 5.07 1.24 5.86
N ILE A 69 5.92 0.73 4.97
CA ILE A 69 6.49 -0.60 5.06
C ILE A 69 7.99 -0.55 5.33
N HIS A 70 8.48 -1.60 5.99
CA HIS A 70 9.89 -1.88 6.19
C HIS A 70 10.15 -3.39 6.03
N GLN A 71 11.40 -3.83 6.22
CA GLN A 71 11.80 -5.22 6.05
C GLN A 71 10.91 -6.16 6.88
N PHE A 72 10.17 -7.03 6.19
CA PHE A 72 9.22 -7.99 6.78
C PHE A 72 8.08 -7.36 7.58
N ASP A 73 7.83 -6.06 7.39
CA ASP A 73 6.93 -5.31 8.23
C ASP A 73 6.04 -4.37 7.41
N HIS A 74 4.78 -4.78 7.20
CA HIS A 74 3.78 -3.95 6.52
C HIS A 74 3.15 -2.90 7.44
N ARG A 75 3.45 -2.91 8.75
CA ARG A 75 2.90 -1.99 9.76
C ARG A 75 3.95 -1.03 10.31
N ALA A 76 4.97 -0.70 9.53
CA ALA A 76 6.20 -0.07 10.03
C ALA A 76 6.03 1.42 10.37
N ALA A 77 5.16 2.13 9.65
CA ALA A 77 4.92 3.54 9.91
C ALA A 77 3.49 3.95 9.53
N SER A 78 2.90 4.82 10.34
CA SER A 78 1.74 5.64 9.93
C SER A 78 2.23 6.80 9.08
N VAL A 79 1.35 7.40 8.27
CA VAL A 79 1.64 8.66 7.60
C VAL A 79 1.12 9.80 8.46
N GLU A 80 2.03 10.69 8.84
CA GLU A 80 1.70 11.94 9.51
C GLU A 80 1.81 13.09 8.50
N VAL A 81 0.80 13.97 8.48
CA VAL A 81 0.71 15.09 7.56
C VAL A 81 1.06 16.38 8.29
N ASN A 82 2.16 17.02 7.93
CA ASN A 82 2.52 18.34 8.46
C ASN A 82 1.82 19.43 7.64
N LYS A 83 0.86 20.13 8.26
CA LYS A 83 0.13 21.23 7.62
C LYS A 83 0.97 22.49 7.39
N GLU A 84 2.10 22.62 8.09
CA GLU A 84 2.96 23.82 8.06
C GLU A 84 4.09 23.73 7.03
N ASN A 85 4.46 22.51 6.58
CA ASN A 85 5.53 22.30 5.61
C ASN A 85 5.00 21.70 4.29
N VAL A 86 4.60 22.59 3.38
CA VAL A 86 4.04 22.22 2.07
C VAL A 86 5.02 21.41 1.21
N GLN A 87 6.34 21.57 1.40
CA GLN A 87 7.37 20.89 0.61
C GLN A 87 7.57 19.42 1.00
N ASN A 88 7.32 19.07 2.27
CA ASN A 88 7.35 17.70 2.78
C ASN A 88 6.10 17.43 3.61
N ALA A 89 4.94 17.57 2.96
CA ALA A 89 3.63 17.52 3.61
C ALA A 89 3.34 16.21 4.34
N ALA A 90 4.02 15.11 4.01
CA ALA A 90 3.88 13.83 4.70
C ALA A 90 5.25 13.30 5.18
N PHE A 91 5.30 12.69 6.35
CA PHE A 91 6.47 11.97 6.89
C PHE A 91 6.06 10.64 7.55
N SER A 92 7.05 9.78 7.83
CA SER A 92 6.83 8.54 8.57
C SER A 92 6.58 8.86 10.04
N GLY A 93 5.35 8.65 10.50
CA GLY A 93 5.01 8.69 11.92
C GLY A 93 5.58 7.49 12.66
N GLU A 94 5.82 7.67 13.95
CA GLU A 94 6.34 6.62 14.82
C GLU A 94 5.26 5.57 15.12
N VAL A 95 5.66 4.29 15.14
CA VAL A 95 4.81 3.18 15.61
C VAL A 95 5.48 2.59 16.84
N THR A 96 4.80 2.67 17.98
CA THR A 96 5.37 2.22 19.26
C THR A 96 5.35 0.70 19.37
N PRO A 97 6.20 0.09 20.22
CA PRO A 97 6.16 -1.34 20.50
C PRO A 97 4.79 -1.83 20.99
N GLU A 98 4.07 -1.01 21.77
CA GLU A 98 2.73 -1.34 22.29
C GLU A 98 1.71 -1.40 21.16
N GLN A 99 1.72 -0.44 20.24
CA GLN A 99 0.91 -0.48 19.02
C GLN A 99 1.27 -1.70 18.18
N LYS A 100 2.56 -2.05 18.10
CA LYS A 100 3.04 -3.22 17.35
C LYS A 100 2.53 -4.53 17.94
N ALA A 101 2.48 -4.62 19.27
CA ALA A 101 2.02 -5.78 19.99
C ALA A 101 0.52 -6.04 19.81
N ASP A 102 -0.28 -5.01 19.52
CA ASP A 102 -1.68 -5.14 19.17
C ASP A 102 -1.83 -5.75 17.75
N PRO A 103 -2.42 -6.95 17.60
CA PRO A 103 -2.63 -7.56 16.29
C PRO A 103 -3.67 -6.82 15.44
N THR A 104 -4.52 -5.99 16.04
CA THR A 104 -5.55 -5.21 15.36
C THR A 104 -5.08 -3.83 14.91
N PHE A 105 -3.90 -3.40 15.35
CA PHE A 105 -3.31 -2.14 14.94
C PHE A 105 -3.05 -2.11 13.44
N ALA A 106 -3.56 -1.06 12.79
CA ALA A 106 -3.34 -0.76 11.38
C ALA A 106 -2.79 0.66 11.26
N PRO A 107 -1.62 0.86 10.62
CA PRO A 107 -1.07 2.19 10.42
C PRO A 107 -2.00 3.09 9.62
N THR A 108 -2.06 4.36 10.03
CA THR A 108 -2.86 5.39 9.36
C THR A 108 -2.24 5.73 8.00
N SER A 109 -3.06 5.77 6.96
CA SER A 109 -2.63 6.24 5.64
C SER A 109 -2.96 7.72 5.46
N GLN A 110 -2.30 8.38 4.51
CA GLN A 110 -2.68 9.71 4.06
C GLN A 110 -4.02 9.70 3.30
N TYR A 111 -4.28 8.63 2.55
CA TYR A 111 -5.41 8.54 1.65
C TYR A 111 -6.09 7.17 1.69
N TRP A 112 -7.33 7.15 1.23
CA TRP A 112 -8.15 5.96 1.02
C TRP A 112 -8.71 5.97 -0.40
N VAL A 113 -8.95 4.78 -0.92
CA VAL A 113 -9.56 4.57 -2.23
C VAL A 113 -10.71 3.57 -2.13
N LYS A 114 -11.59 3.54 -3.12
CA LYS A 114 -12.67 2.54 -3.17
C LYS A 114 -12.10 1.14 -3.30
N ALA A 115 -12.59 0.22 -2.46
CA ALA A 115 -12.20 -1.18 -2.47
C ALA A 115 -12.45 -1.87 -3.82
N SER A 116 -13.45 -1.40 -4.58
CA SER A 116 -13.76 -1.90 -5.93
C SER A 116 -12.67 -1.66 -6.96
N GLY A 117 -11.76 -0.71 -6.73
CA GLY A 117 -10.61 -0.43 -7.59
C GLY A 117 -9.33 -1.17 -7.19
N VAL A 118 -9.38 -2.05 -6.19
CA VAL A 118 -8.21 -2.78 -5.69
C VAL A 118 -8.16 -4.17 -6.31
N GLU A 119 -7.20 -4.38 -7.19
CA GLU A 119 -6.98 -5.66 -7.87
C GLU A 119 -5.85 -6.46 -7.21
N PHE A 120 -6.14 -7.72 -6.88
CA PHE A 120 -5.20 -8.69 -6.31
C PHE A 120 -5.36 -10.04 -7.03
N PRO A 121 -4.33 -10.89 -7.05
CA PRO A 121 -4.45 -12.25 -7.58
C PRO A 121 -5.62 -13.01 -6.97
N ALA A 122 -6.31 -13.78 -7.80
CA ALA A 122 -7.39 -14.64 -7.34
C ALA A 122 -6.88 -15.65 -6.30
N GLY A 123 -7.57 -15.73 -5.16
CA GLY A 123 -7.23 -16.66 -4.08
C GLY A 123 -6.09 -16.22 -3.15
N LEU A 124 -5.52 -15.01 -3.33
CA LEU A 124 -4.52 -14.45 -2.42
C LEU A 124 -5.05 -13.21 -1.69
N ASP A 125 -4.97 -13.26 -0.36
CA ASP A 125 -5.27 -12.12 0.52
C ASP A 125 -4.02 -11.31 0.91
N TRP A 126 -2.86 -11.69 0.35
CA TRP A 126 -1.58 -11.04 0.57
C TRP A 126 -0.69 -11.14 -0.67
N THR A 127 0.30 -10.26 -0.75
CA THR A 127 1.34 -10.25 -1.80
C THR A 127 2.64 -9.65 -1.23
N ILE A 128 3.67 -9.46 -2.06
CA ILE A 128 4.92 -8.81 -1.68
C ILE A 128 4.92 -7.39 -2.23
N ALA A 129 5.14 -6.41 -1.36
CA ALA A 129 5.42 -5.03 -1.75
C ALA A 129 6.89 -4.69 -1.57
N PHE A 130 7.42 -3.84 -2.45
CA PHE A 130 8.76 -3.27 -2.35
C PHE A 130 8.66 -1.80 -1.97
N ARG A 131 9.57 -1.32 -1.13
CA ARG A 131 9.67 0.10 -0.82
C ARG A 131 10.51 0.79 -1.88
N ASP A 132 9.86 1.51 -2.79
CA ASP A 132 10.49 2.30 -3.85
C ASP A 132 10.66 3.77 -3.44
N ILE A 133 11.18 3.96 -2.23
CA ILE A 133 11.63 5.26 -1.72
C ILE A 133 12.85 5.06 -0.83
N ALA A 134 13.86 5.89 -1.05
CA ALA A 134 15.10 5.90 -0.27
C ALA A 134 15.55 7.34 -0.09
N ARG A 135 16.17 7.63 1.06
CA ARG A 135 16.90 8.89 1.27
C ARG A 135 18.23 8.81 0.54
N ALA A 136 18.80 9.97 0.22
CA ALA A 136 20.12 10.06 -0.42
C ALA A 136 21.26 9.40 0.41
N THR A 137 21.03 9.20 1.71
CA THR A 137 21.97 8.54 2.64
C THR A 137 21.79 7.03 2.73
N ASP A 138 20.69 6.48 2.22
CA ASP A 138 20.41 5.05 2.32
C ASP A 138 21.27 4.29 1.29
N VAL A 139 22.12 3.39 1.76
CA VAL A 139 23.02 2.58 0.92
C VAL A 139 22.28 1.37 0.37
N ARG A 140 21.87 1.43 -0.91
CA ARG A 140 21.28 0.36 -1.77
C ARG A 140 20.69 -0.84 -1.00
N THR A 141 19.61 -0.63 -0.24
CA THR A 141 18.85 -1.71 0.41
C THR A 141 17.59 -2.03 -0.37
N MET A 142 17.39 -3.31 -0.71
CA MET A 142 16.07 -3.82 -1.09
C MET A 142 15.24 -3.99 0.20
N ILE A 143 14.15 -3.25 0.31
CA ILE A 143 13.20 -3.37 1.43
C ILE A 143 11.89 -3.91 0.86
N ALA A 144 11.43 -5.03 1.41
CA ALA A 144 10.18 -5.66 1.02
C ALA A 144 9.43 -6.23 2.24
N ALA A 145 8.12 -6.36 2.11
CA ALA A 145 7.24 -6.96 3.12
C ALA A 145 6.14 -7.79 2.46
N ALA A 146 5.67 -8.83 3.17
CA ALA A 146 4.37 -9.42 2.89
C ALA A 146 3.29 -8.43 3.34
N VAL A 147 2.39 -8.08 2.43
CA VAL A 147 1.38 -7.03 2.64
C VAL A 147 -0.03 -7.56 2.42
N PRO A 148 -1.05 -7.06 3.13
CA PRO A 148 -2.42 -7.50 3.00
C PRO A 148 -3.10 -6.91 1.77
N ARG A 149 -4.30 -7.43 1.45
CA ARG A 149 -5.20 -6.91 0.42
C ARG A 149 -5.78 -5.53 0.76
N VAL A 150 -4.98 -4.49 0.54
CA VAL A 150 -5.32 -3.07 0.60
C VAL A 150 -4.79 -2.36 -0.65
N ALA A 151 -5.01 -1.05 -0.79
CA ALA A 151 -4.52 -0.31 -1.94
C ALA A 151 -3.03 0.05 -1.78
N PHE A 152 -2.29 0.15 -2.88
CA PHE A 152 -0.87 0.53 -2.88
C PHE A 152 -0.57 1.62 -3.92
N GLY A 153 0.13 2.66 -3.50
CA GLY A 153 0.64 3.68 -4.40
C GLY A 153 1.89 3.20 -5.13
N ASN A 154 2.30 3.92 -6.18
CA ASN A 154 3.43 3.54 -7.04
C ASN A 154 4.80 3.52 -6.34
N THR A 155 4.89 4.04 -5.12
CA THR A 155 6.09 3.94 -4.27
C THR A 155 6.16 2.65 -3.45
N ALA A 156 5.10 1.82 -3.51
CA ALA A 156 5.01 0.51 -2.91
C ALA A 156 4.58 -0.55 -3.95
N PRO A 157 5.35 -0.74 -5.06
CA PRO A 157 4.96 -1.68 -6.11
C PRO A 157 4.89 -3.11 -5.61
N LEU A 158 4.02 -3.90 -6.23
CA LEU A 158 3.68 -5.26 -5.85
C LEU A 158 4.24 -6.28 -6.83
N ILE A 159 4.44 -7.50 -6.35
CA ILE A 159 4.67 -8.69 -7.18
C ILE A 159 3.50 -9.66 -6.97
N THR A 160 2.58 -9.67 -7.93
CA THR A 160 1.28 -10.37 -7.89
C THR A 160 1.26 -11.61 -8.76
#